data_AF-A0ABD3NZQ5-F1
#
_entry.id   AF-A0ABD3NZQ5-F1
#
_cell.length_a   1.000
_cell.length_b   1.000
_cell.length_c   1.000
_cell.angle_alpha   90.00
_cell.angle_beta   90.00
_cell.angle_gamma   90.00
#
_symmetry.space_group_name_H-M   'P 1'
#
loop_
_entity.id
_entity.type
_entity.pdbx_description
1 polymer ?
#
loop_
_entity_poly.entity_id
_entity_poly.type
_entity_poly.pdbx_seq_one_letter_code
_entity_poly.pdbx_strand_id
1 'polypeptide(L)'
;MFASGRLVLLASTILMTIAPDAAAAAAGGNESSTAAVPPPTFRLWNNVTVPMIGLGSASGVRYPHVASAIEIGYRFVDTAQSHSWGYREEDVGRAVRDAGRRREDRAPGVDDGVDVDEYVFVQTKVHPEDLGYESTRGMIRVSLDRLQSTSLDSVLIHKPRCWEGACKRLPEGTWHDSWRALEDAMDSGVVRAIGMCDVDDRLLDELLGKRIWPHVVQNWFDPYHQDKSFRRRIDGHNAEHPDRRILYQGYSTLGTQWHHHRDYPDNPVLNDPTLSSIASGHGATVPQVVIQWATRSGVMALPASTSAEHQASNLDSFHFALSDEEMETINGMDGRPPPRRPGDDARGGRNENEVSLKFVNRASGAVRVYWVPPEGDGDRVRVGGMVKPGDVLSLTSYHGHAFVFEDGDGGGGGGGGRGDDAGKMLGRHVVDRSLGSEQNHDIEDRSEEL
;
A
#
# COMPACT_ATOMS: atom_id res chain seq x y z
N MET A 1 -42.97 26.04 -56.38
CA MET A 1 -43.87 26.70 -55.41
C MET A 1 -43.24 26.56 -54.05
N PHE A 2 -42.95 27.69 -53.40
CA PHE A 2 -42.33 27.77 -52.07
C PHE A 2 -43.33 27.38 -50.98
N ALA A 3 -42.87 26.63 -49.97
CA ALA A 3 -43.38 26.75 -48.61
C ALA A 3 -42.34 26.24 -47.61
N SER A 4 -41.85 27.18 -46.81
CA SER A 4 -40.87 27.09 -45.74
C SER A 4 -41.34 26.22 -44.56
N GLY A 5 -40.44 25.46 -43.96
CA GLY A 5 -40.69 24.72 -42.70
C GLY A 5 -39.43 24.71 -41.84
N ARG A 6 -39.54 25.24 -40.62
CA ARG A 6 -38.44 25.63 -39.73
C ARG A 6 -37.68 24.46 -39.10
N LEU A 7 -36.39 24.73 -38.89
CA LEU A 7 -35.43 24.04 -38.03
C LEU A 7 -35.89 24.04 -36.56
N VAL A 8 -35.84 22.88 -35.90
CA VAL A 8 -35.89 22.78 -34.42
C VAL A 8 -34.73 21.87 -33.98
N LEU A 9 -33.73 22.50 -33.38
CA LEU A 9 -32.67 21.84 -32.61
C LEU A 9 -33.26 21.43 -31.25
N LEU A 10 -33.24 20.13 -30.93
CA LEU A 10 -33.52 19.65 -29.58
C LEU A 10 -32.19 19.43 -28.86
N ALA A 11 -31.80 20.42 -28.04
CA ALA A 11 -30.79 20.26 -27.02
C ALA A 11 -31.49 19.76 -25.74
N SER A 12 -31.28 18.49 -25.39
CA SER A 12 -31.73 17.95 -24.11
C SER A 12 -30.67 18.22 -23.05
N THR A 13 -30.88 19.29 -22.28
CA THR A 13 -30.17 19.55 -21.03
C THR A 13 -30.83 18.71 -19.93
N ILE A 14 -30.15 17.66 -19.45
CA ILE A 14 -30.59 16.92 -18.26
C ILE A 14 -30.08 17.71 -17.04
N LEU A 15 -31.02 18.43 -16.41
CA LEU A 15 -30.86 18.98 -15.06
C LEU A 15 -30.86 17.80 -14.06
N MET A 16 -29.75 17.56 -13.37
CA MET A 16 -29.74 16.76 -12.15
C MET A 16 -30.42 17.58 -11.04
N THR A 17 -31.63 17.16 -10.65
CA THR A 17 -32.30 17.64 -9.44
C THR A 17 -31.65 17.02 -8.21
N ILE A 18 -30.94 17.84 -7.45
CA ILE A 18 -30.54 17.57 -6.06
C ILE A 18 -31.73 18.00 -5.19
N ALA A 19 -32.31 17.09 -4.41
CA ALA A 19 -33.28 17.44 -3.38
C ALA A 19 -32.56 17.65 -2.03
N PRO A 20 -32.77 18.78 -1.33
CA PRO A 20 -32.32 19.00 0.02
C PRO A 20 -33.43 18.64 1.02
N ASP A 21 -33.09 18.03 2.15
CA ASP A 21 -33.47 18.48 3.50
C ASP A 21 -33.28 17.37 4.54
N ALA A 22 -32.44 17.66 5.53
CA ALA A 22 -32.82 17.55 6.94
C ALA A 22 -31.74 18.21 7.80
N ALA A 23 -31.90 19.50 8.06
CA ALA A 23 -31.24 20.17 9.16
C ALA A 23 -32.25 20.33 10.32
N ALA A 24 -31.80 19.91 11.50
CA ALA A 24 -32.09 20.44 12.85
C ALA A 24 -32.75 19.46 13.84
N ALA A 25 -31.92 18.92 14.73
CA ALA A 25 -32.18 18.92 16.18
C ALA A 25 -30.84 18.75 16.91
N ALA A 26 -30.27 19.85 17.40
CA ALA A 26 -29.15 19.86 18.32
C ALA A 26 -29.68 19.98 19.75
N ALA A 27 -29.36 19.01 20.62
CA ALA A 27 -29.17 19.21 22.05
C ALA A 27 -28.66 17.92 22.73
N GLY A 28 -27.44 17.97 23.26
CA GLY A 28 -27.02 17.18 24.43
C GLY A 28 -26.24 15.90 24.15
N GLY A 29 -24.93 15.94 24.41
CA GLY A 29 -24.08 14.75 24.54
C GLY A 29 -22.78 14.88 23.75
N ASN A 30 -21.76 15.50 24.34
CA ASN A 30 -20.41 15.55 23.79
C ASN A 30 -19.72 14.20 24.06
N GLU A 31 -20.04 13.19 23.26
CA GLU A 31 -19.21 12.00 23.10
C GLU A 31 -18.54 12.10 21.72
N SER A 32 -17.31 12.62 21.71
CA SER A 32 -16.44 12.58 20.55
C SER A 32 -16.01 11.12 20.29
N SER A 33 -16.91 10.34 19.71
CA SER A 33 -16.57 9.09 19.05
C SER A 33 -15.88 9.44 17.72
N THR A 34 -14.55 9.46 17.71
CA THR A 34 -13.76 9.53 16.48
C THR A 34 -13.77 8.16 15.81
N ALA A 35 -14.89 7.80 15.17
CA ALA A 35 -14.93 6.63 14.32
C ALA A 35 -13.95 6.82 13.14
N ALA A 36 -13.07 5.84 12.92
CA ALA A 36 -12.11 5.88 11.81
C ALA A 36 -12.85 6.02 10.47
N VAL A 37 -12.34 6.86 9.58
CA VAL A 37 -12.92 7.03 8.24
C VAL A 37 -12.66 5.74 7.44
N PRO A 38 -13.70 5.03 6.97
CA PRO A 38 -13.49 3.78 6.26
C PRO A 38 -12.82 4.01 4.90
N PRO A 39 -12.06 3.02 4.40
CA PRO A 39 -11.45 3.12 3.07
C PRO A 39 -12.53 3.23 1.98
N PRO A 40 -12.25 3.95 0.87
CA PRO A 40 -13.14 3.94 -0.28
C PRO A 40 -13.25 2.52 -0.85
N THR A 41 -14.36 2.25 -1.54
CA THR A 41 -14.64 0.93 -2.11
C THR A 41 -14.78 0.98 -3.63
N PHE A 42 -14.52 -0.13 -4.29
CA PHE A 42 -14.79 -0.34 -5.71
C PHE A 42 -15.77 -1.48 -5.91
N ARG A 43 -16.77 -1.28 -6.77
CA ARG A 43 -17.72 -2.32 -7.17
C ARG A 43 -17.26 -2.95 -8.47
N LEU A 44 -16.84 -4.21 -8.40
CA LEU A 44 -16.59 -5.05 -9.56
C LEU A 44 -17.89 -5.28 -10.33
N TRP A 45 -17.79 -5.56 -11.62
CA TRP A 45 -18.97 -5.70 -12.49
C TRP A 45 -19.81 -6.97 -12.27
N ASN A 46 -19.32 -7.89 -11.44
CA ASN A 46 -20.08 -9.00 -10.86
C ASN A 46 -20.79 -8.61 -9.53
N ASN A 47 -20.92 -7.31 -9.26
CA ASN A 47 -21.51 -6.69 -8.08
C ASN A 47 -20.77 -6.91 -6.75
N VAL A 48 -19.56 -7.48 -6.77
CA VAL A 48 -18.75 -7.62 -5.56
C VAL A 48 -18.08 -6.29 -5.25
N THR A 49 -18.25 -5.81 -4.03
CA THR A 49 -17.61 -4.58 -3.56
C THR A 49 -16.37 -4.92 -2.77
N VAL A 50 -15.24 -4.28 -3.09
CA VAL A 50 -13.95 -4.48 -2.43
C VAL A 50 -13.41 -3.16 -1.87
N PRO A 51 -12.74 -3.15 -0.71
CA PRO A 51 -12.04 -1.96 -0.23
C PRO A 51 -10.85 -1.63 -1.16
N MET A 52 -10.57 -0.34 -1.34
CA MET A 52 -9.45 0.15 -2.16
C MET A 52 -8.08 0.04 -1.45
N ILE A 53 -8.04 -0.63 -0.30
CA ILE A 53 -6.81 -1.04 0.38
C ILE A 53 -6.93 -2.52 0.77
N GLY A 54 -5.87 -3.28 0.53
CA GLY A 54 -5.77 -4.69 0.91
C GLY A 54 -4.40 -5.01 1.50
N LEU A 55 -4.33 -6.08 2.30
CA LEU A 55 -3.06 -6.57 2.82
C LEU A 55 -2.36 -7.39 1.72
N GLY A 56 -1.16 -6.97 1.31
CA GLY A 56 -0.27 -7.82 0.53
C GLY A 56 0.37 -8.89 1.41
N SER A 57 0.35 -10.16 1.00
CA SER A 57 0.89 -11.29 1.77
C SER A 57 2.31 -11.73 1.37
N ALA A 58 3.05 -10.85 0.69
CA ALA A 58 4.46 -11.04 0.35
C ALA A 58 5.39 -10.65 1.54
N SER A 59 6.70 -10.50 1.29
CA SER A 59 7.65 -9.86 2.23
C SER A 59 7.63 -10.39 3.66
N GLY A 60 7.50 -11.72 3.83
CA GLY A 60 7.55 -12.37 5.14
C GLY A 60 6.23 -12.36 5.92
N VAL A 61 5.14 -11.87 5.33
CA VAL A 61 3.79 -12.01 5.90
C VAL A 61 3.43 -13.50 6.05
N ARG A 62 2.87 -13.84 7.20
CA ARG A 62 2.56 -15.21 7.66
C ARG A 62 1.27 -15.15 8.48
N TYR A 63 0.79 -16.30 8.94
CA TYR A 63 -0.45 -16.43 9.71
C TYR A 63 -0.69 -15.32 10.75
N PRO A 64 0.21 -15.03 11.72
CA PRO A 64 -0.08 -14.04 12.76
C PRO A 64 -0.27 -12.62 12.21
N HIS A 65 0.43 -12.28 11.14
CA HIS A 65 0.34 -10.98 10.49
C HIS A 65 -0.98 -10.82 9.73
N VAL A 66 -1.46 -11.89 9.07
CA VAL A 66 -2.76 -11.89 8.39
C VAL A 66 -3.91 -11.84 9.40
N ALA A 67 -3.81 -12.63 10.48
CA ALA A 67 -4.79 -12.61 11.57
C ALA A 67 -4.91 -11.21 12.20
N SER A 68 -3.77 -10.58 12.53
CA SER A 68 -3.69 -9.21 13.02
C SER A 68 -4.38 -8.22 12.07
N ALA A 69 -4.10 -8.29 10.77
CA ALA A 69 -4.72 -7.38 9.81
C ALA A 69 -6.24 -7.54 9.73
N ILE A 70 -6.76 -8.78 9.75
CA ILE A 70 -8.20 -9.04 9.74
C ILE A 70 -8.87 -8.50 11.01
N GLU A 71 -8.23 -8.69 12.16
CA GLU A 71 -8.67 -8.17 13.46
C GLU A 71 -8.71 -6.64 13.48
N ILE A 72 -7.67 -5.98 12.94
CA ILE A 72 -7.59 -4.52 12.80
C ILE A 72 -8.69 -3.96 11.89
N GLY A 73 -9.14 -4.71 10.89
CA GLY A 73 -10.22 -4.27 10.00
C GLY A 73 -9.97 -4.47 8.51
N TYR A 74 -8.87 -5.09 8.09
CA TYR A 74 -8.68 -5.42 6.67
C TYR A 74 -9.77 -6.40 6.19
N ARG A 75 -10.32 -6.11 5.00
CA ARG A 75 -11.34 -6.93 4.33
C ARG A 75 -10.91 -7.40 2.94
N PHE A 76 -9.63 -7.22 2.59
CA PHE A 76 -9.02 -7.75 1.38
C PHE A 76 -7.62 -8.28 1.69
N VAL A 77 -7.32 -9.50 1.24
CA VAL A 77 -5.98 -10.10 1.33
C VAL A 77 -5.52 -10.56 -0.05
N ASP A 78 -4.38 -10.04 -0.50
CA ASP A 78 -3.72 -10.43 -1.74
C ASP A 78 -2.61 -11.46 -1.44
N THR A 79 -2.74 -12.65 -2.01
CA THR A 79 -1.76 -13.74 -1.89
C THR A 79 -1.41 -14.34 -3.26
N ALA A 80 -0.63 -15.42 -3.29
CA ALA A 80 -0.33 -16.16 -4.51
C ALA A 80 0.13 -17.59 -4.20
N GLN A 81 0.12 -18.47 -5.20
CA GLN A 81 0.51 -19.88 -5.04
C GLN A 81 2.02 -20.11 -4.80
N SER A 82 2.86 -19.11 -5.07
CA SER A 82 4.31 -19.29 -5.13
C SER A 82 4.99 -19.21 -3.76
N HIS A 83 5.20 -20.38 -3.15
CA HIS A 83 6.00 -20.49 -1.92
C HIS A 83 7.44 -19.99 -2.08
N SER A 84 8.03 -20.18 -3.27
CA SER A 84 9.37 -19.71 -3.60
C SER A 84 9.49 -18.20 -3.67
N TRP A 85 8.39 -17.49 -3.95
CA TRP A 85 8.34 -16.01 -3.90
C TRP A 85 7.85 -15.49 -2.55
N GLY A 86 7.76 -16.38 -1.55
CA GLY A 86 7.47 -16.02 -0.17
C GLY A 86 6.00 -16.04 0.22
N TYR A 87 5.07 -16.32 -0.70
CA TYR A 87 3.64 -16.41 -0.41
C TYR A 87 3.28 -17.70 0.34
N ARG A 88 2.20 -17.67 1.12
CA ARG A 88 1.70 -18.80 1.93
C ARG A 88 0.17 -18.76 1.95
N GLU A 89 -0.48 -19.41 0.98
CA GLU A 89 -1.95 -19.50 0.93
C GLU A 89 -2.51 -20.19 2.18
N GLU A 90 -1.80 -21.17 2.72
CA GLU A 90 -2.21 -21.92 3.92
C GLU A 90 -2.37 -21.02 5.15
N ASP A 91 -1.46 -20.04 5.28
CA ASP A 91 -1.50 -19.06 6.36
C ASP A 91 -2.70 -18.11 6.23
N VAL A 92 -3.00 -17.68 5.01
CA VAL A 92 -4.15 -16.81 4.70
C VAL A 92 -5.46 -17.57 4.96
N GLY A 93 -5.59 -18.78 4.41
CA GLY A 93 -6.75 -19.63 4.61
C GLY A 93 -7.04 -19.86 6.09
N ARG A 94 -6.00 -20.23 6.85
CA ARG A 94 -6.08 -20.42 8.29
C ARG A 94 -6.55 -19.16 9.02
N ALA A 95 -5.94 -18.00 8.75
CA ALA A 95 -6.29 -16.74 9.42
C ALA A 95 -7.74 -16.32 9.15
N VAL A 96 -8.21 -16.42 7.91
CA VAL A 96 -9.60 -16.10 7.55
C VAL A 96 -10.59 -17.05 8.22
N ARG A 97 -10.24 -18.35 8.31
CA ARG A 97 -11.07 -19.34 9.03
C ARG A 97 -11.13 -19.03 10.52
N ASP A 98 -9.98 -18.85 11.15
CA ASP A 98 -9.87 -18.67 12.60
C ASP A 98 -10.55 -17.34 13.04
N ALA A 99 -10.63 -16.35 12.15
CA ALA A 99 -11.38 -15.12 12.36
C ALA A 99 -12.91 -15.27 12.17
N GLY A 100 -13.40 -16.41 11.68
CA GLY A 100 -14.82 -16.64 11.43
C GLY A 100 -15.42 -15.77 10.30
N ARG A 101 -14.58 -15.25 9.39
CA ARG A 101 -14.96 -14.27 8.34
C ARG A 101 -15.21 -14.87 6.96
N ARG A 102 -15.52 -16.17 6.88
CA ARG A 102 -15.73 -16.87 5.60
C ARG A 102 -17.18 -16.85 5.14
N ARG A 103 -17.39 -16.64 3.85
CA ARG A 103 -18.68 -16.85 3.18
C ARG A 103 -18.54 -17.99 2.17
N GLU A 104 -18.61 -19.23 2.67
CA GLU A 104 -18.41 -20.45 1.86
C GLU A 104 -19.62 -20.82 0.97
N ASP A 105 -20.81 -20.24 1.17
CA ASP A 105 -22.07 -20.90 0.74
C ASP A 105 -23.10 -20.07 -0.04
N ARG A 106 -22.70 -19.00 -0.71
CA ARG A 106 -23.71 -17.99 -1.04
C ARG A 106 -23.74 -17.69 -2.53
N ALA A 107 -24.71 -18.34 -3.16
CA ALA A 107 -24.98 -18.34 -4.59
C ALA A 107 -24.99 -16.92 -5.19
N PRO A 108 -24.58 -16.76 -6.45
CA PRO A 108 -24.74 -15.50 -7.18
C PRO A 108 -26.19 -15.01 -7.11
N GLY A 109 -26.42 -13.75 -6.73
CA GLY A 109 -27.74 -13.12 -6.76
C GLY A 109 -28.49 -13.03 -5.42
N VAL A 110 -27.90 -13.46 -4.30
CA VAL A 110 -28.47 -13.24 -2.97
C VAL A 110 -27.92 -11.95 -2.37
N ASP A 111 -28.73 -10.89 -2.41
CA ASP A 111 -28.61 -9.73 -1.53
C ASP A 111 -29.42 -10.01 -0.26
N ASP A 112 -28.71 -10.26 0.84
CA ASP A 112 -29.33 -10.57 2.13
C ASP A 112 -28.80 -9.68 3.27
N GLY A 113 -28.30 -8.48 2.92
CA GLY A 113 -28.04 -7.44 3.91
C GLY A 113 -26.95 -7.76 4.93
N VAL A 114 -26.00 -8.65 4.62
CA VAL A 114 -24.83 -8.85 5.49
C VAL A 114 -23.83 -7.72 5.30
N ASP A 115 -23.45 -7.17 6.45
CA ASP A 115 -22.52 -6.07 6.59
C ASP A 115 -21.15 -6.42 5.97
N VAL A 116 -20.55 -5.44 5.31
CA VAL A 116 -19.18 -5.53 4.76
C VAL A 116 -18.14 -5.89 5.84
N ASP A 117 -18.50 -5.70 7.11
CA ASP A 117 -17.67 -5.96 8.27
C ASP A 117 -17.42 -7.44 8.55
N GLU A 118 -18.16 -8.37 7.94
CA GLU A 118 -18.04 -9.81 8.24
C GLU A 118 -17.24 -10.65 7.23
N TYR A 119 -16.80 -10.08 6.12
CA TYR A 119 -16.26 -10.87 5.00
C TYR A 119 -14.87 -10.40 4.55
N VAL A 120 -13.94 -11.33 4.36
CA VAL A 120 -12.61 -11.03 3.81
C VAL A 120 -12.52 -11.55 2.38
N PHE A 121 -12.34 -10.63 1.43
CA PHE A 121 -12.08 -10.96 0.03
C PHE A 121 -10.65 -11.47 -0.14
N VAL A 122 -10.49 -12.70 -0.67
CA VAL A 122 -9.16 -13.29 -0.88
C VAL A 122 -8.84 -13.42 -2.37
N GLN A 123 -7.75 -12.78 -2.78
CA GLN A 123 -7.20 -12.89 -4.12
C GLN A 123 -5.95 -13.77 -4.12
N THR A 124 -5.89 -14.76 -5.01
CA THR A 124 -4.67 -15.55 -5.26
C THR A 124 -4.23 -15.45 -6.73
N LYS A 125 -3.09 -16.05 -7.06
CA LYS A 125 -2.49 -15.97 -8.39
C LYS A 125 -1.88 -17.30 -8.83
N VAL A 126 -2.17 -17.68 -10.07
CA VAL A 126 -1.58 -18.84 -10.76
C VAL A 126 -0.15 -18.50 -11.16
N HIS A 127 0.80 -19.29 -10.68
CA HIS A 127 2.21 -19.11 -11.00
C HIS A 127 2.50 -19.38 -12.49
N PRO A 128 3.42 -18.65 -13.15
CA PRO A 128 3.72 -18.85 -14.57
C PRO A 128 4.22 -20.25 -14.94
N GLU A 129 4.73 -21.02 -13.98
CA GLU A 129 5.10 -22.43 -14.15
C GLU A 129 3.91 -23.33 -14.44
N ASP A 130 2.72 -22.92 -14.00
CA ASP A 130 1.47 -23.68 -14.06
C ASP A 130 0.51 -23.14 -15.15
N LEU A 131 1.06 -22.41 -16.13
CA LEU A 131 0.28 -21.99 -17.31
C LEU A 131 -0.09 -23.20 -18.18
N GLY A 132 -1.30 -23.16 -18.72
CA GLY A 132 -1.95 -24.28 -19.40
C GLY A 132 -3.31 -24.57 -18.81
N TYR A 133 -4.25 -25.01 -19.66
CA TYR A 133 -5.66 -25.19 -19.27
C TYR A 133 -5.83 -26.18 -18.10
N GLU A 134 -5.31 -27.40 -18.23
CA GLU A 134 -5.44 -28.41 -17.17
C GLU A 134 -4.56 -28.10 -15.95
N SER A 135 -3.35 -27.58 -16.14
CA SER A 135 -2.48 -27.16 -15.03
C SER A 135 -3.15 -26.07 -14.19
N THR A 136 -3.73 -25.06 -14.83
CA THR A 136 -4.45 -23.98 -14.14
C THR A 136 -5.67 -24.50 -13.40
N ARG A 137 -6.47 -25.41 -13.98
CA ARG A 137 -7.57 -26.07 -13.26
C ARG A 137 -7.09 -26.90 -12.07
N GLY A 138 -5.96 -27.58 -12.21
CA GLY A 138 -5.29 -28.29 -11.11
C GLY A 138 -4.92 -27.32 -9.98
N MET A 139 -4.30 -26.20 -10.33
CA MET A 139 -3.85 -25.20 -9.37
C MET A 139 -4.98 -24.43 -8.69
N ILE A 140 -6.13 -24.24 -9.36
CA ILE A 140 -7.35 -23.73 -8.68
C ILE A 140 -7.75 -24.68 -7.54
N ARG A 141 -7.74 -26.00 -7.76
CA ARG A 141 -8.06 -26.98 -6.71
C ARG A 141 -7.06 -26.96 -5.57
N VAL A 142 -5.77 -26.80 -5.88
CA VAL A 142 -4.72 -26.64 -4.87
C VAL A 142 -4.94 -25.38 -4.03
N SER A 143 -5.24 -24.24 -4.67
CA SER A 143 -5.57 -23.00 -3.94
C SER A 143 -6.81 -23.15 -3.07
N LEU A 144 -7.87 -23.82 -3.56
CA LEU A 144 -9.06 -24.12 -2.75
C LEU A 144 -8.71 -24.92 -1.49
N ASP A 145 -7.88 -25.96 -1.61
CA ASP A 145 -7.44 -26.78 -0.47
C ASP A 145 -6.59 -25.98 0.52
N ARG A 146 -5.59 -25.23 0.02
CA ARG A 146 -4.68 -24.42 0.86
C ARG A 146 -5.40 -23.28 1.57
N LEU A 147 -6.27 -22.58 0.85
CA LEU A 147 -7.14 -21.55 1.41
C LEU A 147 -8.28 -22.18 2.21
N GLN A 148 -8.45 -23.50 2.15
CA GLN A 148 -9.48 -24.32 2.78
C GLN A 148 -10.90 -23.89 2.41
N SER A 149 -11.09 -23.32 1.22
CA SER A 149 -12.35 -22.74 0.76
C SER A 149 -13.03 -23.62 -0.30
N THR A 150 -14.34 -23.48 -0.45
CA THR A 150 -15.15 -24.09 -1.51
C THR A 150 -15.22 -23.24 -2.78
N SER A 151 -14.86 -21.95 -2.69
CA SER A 151 -14.76 -21.01 -3.81
C SER A 151 -13.61 -20.01 -3.62
N LEU A 152 -13.18 -19.36 -4.71
CA LEU A 152 -12.15 -18.32 -4.70
C LEU A 152 -12.74 -16.97 -5.13
N ASP A 153 -12.44 -15.90 -4.39
CA ASP A 153 -13.00 -14.59 -4.70
C ASP A 153 -12.36 -13.96 -5.92
N SER A 154 -11.03 -14.07 -6.04
CA SER A 154 -10.29 -13.62 -7.22
C SER A 154 -9.11 -14.54 -7.52
N VAL A 155 -8.93 -14.86 -8.80
CA VAL A 155 -7.75 -15.57 -9.30
C VAL A 155 -7.11 -14.78 -10.44
N LEU A 156 -5.85 -14.39 -10.26
CA LEU A 156 -5.08 -13.74 -11.32
C LEU A 156 -4.12 -14.72 -12.00
N ILE A 157 -3.84 -14.53 -13.28
CA ILE A 157 -2.59 -15.04 -13.87
C ILE A 157 -1.46 -14.17 -13.34
N HIS A 158 -0.50 -14.74 -12.60
CA HIS A 158 0.54 -13.95 -11.92
C HIS A 158 1.50 -13.29 -12.92
N LYS A 159 1.88 -14.01 -13.98
CA LYS A 159 2.74 -13.52 -15.06
C LYS A 159 2.34 -14.20 -16.36
N PRO A 160 2.38 -13.52 -17.52
CA PRO A 160 1.92 -14.08 -18.80
C PRO A 160 2.85 -15.17 -19.38
N ARG A 161 4.07 -15.32 -18.82
CA ARG A 161 5.07 -16.32 -19.21
C ARG A 161 6.12 -16.51 -18.12
N CYS A 162 6.83 -17.64 -18.17
CA CYS A 162 8.08 -17.83 -17.42
C CYS A 162 9.21 -16.95 -17.98
N TRP A 163 10.15 -16.59 -17.11
CA TRP A 163 11.46 -16.04 -17.46
C TRP A 163 12.56 -16.82 -16.75
N GLU A 164 13.82 -16.49 -17.02
CA GLU A 164 14.98 -17.17 -16.45
C GLU A 164 14.95 -17.12 -14.92
N GLY A 165 15.06 -18.30 -14.28
CA GLY A 165 15.03 -18.45 -12.82
C GLY A 165 13.64 -18.37 -12.18
N ALA A 166 12.61 -17.99 -12.93
CA ALA A 166 11.24 -17.86 -12.41
C ALA A 166 10.53 -19.20 -12.23
N CYS A 167 10.82 -20.16 -13.12
CA CYS A 167 10.17 -21.45 -13.18
C CYS A 167 11.21 -22.58 -13.17
N LYS A 168 10.93 -23.62 -12.39
CA LYS A 168 11.68 -24.87 -12.30
C LYS A 168 11.34 -25.82 -13.44
N ARG A 169 10.15 -25.70 -14.03
CA ARG A 169 9.71 -26.45 -15.21
C ARG A 169 9.06 -25.53 -16.25
N LEU A 170 9.01 -25.99 -17.49
CA LEU A 170 8.25 -25.29 -18.53
C LEU A 170 6.75 -25.47 -18.29
N PRO A 171 5.93 -24.43 -18.55
CA PRO A 171 4.49 -24.54 -18.49
C PRO A 171 3.95 -25.47 -19.58
N GLU A 172 2.83 -26.14 -19.30
CA GLU A 172 2.18 -27.08 -20.23
C GLU A 172 1.42 -26.35 -21.35
N GLY A 173 1.11 -25.06 -21.16
CA GLY A 173 0.47 -24.23 -22.15
C GLY A 173 0.75 -22.75 -21.94
N THR A 174 -0.11 -21.92 -22.52
CA THR A 174 0.04 -20.46 -22.53
C THR A 174 -0.90 -19.79 -21.53
N TRP A 175 -0.70 -18.49 -21.31
CA TRP A 175 -1.65 -17.69 -20.55
C TRP A 175 -3.05 -17.66 -21.18
N HIS A 176 -3.18 -17.85 -22.50
CA HIS A 176 -4.49 -17.93 -23.15
C HIS A 176 -5.25 -19.19 -22.72
N ASP A 177 -4.55 -20.32 -22.60
CA ASP A 177 -5.13 -21.58 -22.13
C ASP A 177 -5.56 -21.47 -20.67
N SER A 178 -4.71 -20.83 -19.85
CA SER A 178 -5.03 -20.49 -18.46
C SER A 178 -6.22 -19.54 -18.36
N TRP A 179 -6.29 -18.51 -19.22
CA TRP A 179 -7.42 -17.58 -19.22
C TRP A 179 -8.73 -18.32 -19.49
N ARG A 180 -8.74 -19.21 -20.49
CA ARG A 180 -9.91 -20.04 -20.80
C ARG A 180 -10.32 -20.93 -19.62
N ALA A 181 -9.35 -21.48 -18.88
CA ALA A 181 -9.62 -22.23 -17.64
C ALA A 181 -10.22 -21.34 -16.54
N LEU A 182 -9.77 -20.08 -16.41
CA LEU A 182 -10.34 -19.12 -15.48
C LEU A 182 -11.77 -18.71 -15.87
N GLU A 183 -12.05 -18.55 -17.16
CA GLU A 183 -13.41 -18.28 -17.65
C GLU A 183 -14.37 -19.44 -17.32
N ASP A 184 -13.94 -20.69 -17.53
CA ASP A 184 -14.76 -21.87 -17.18
C ASP A 184 -14.92 -22.04 -15.65
N ALA A 185 -13.90 -21.63 -14.87
CA ALA A 185 -13.99 -21.60 -13.41
C ALA A 185 -14.97 -20.53 -12.92
N MET A 186 -15.11 -19.42 -13.64
CA MET A 186 -16.15 -18.43 -13.39
C MET A 186 -17.55 -18.95 -13.74
N ASP A 187 -17.72 -19.54 -14.92
CA ASP A 187 -19.02 -20.07 -15.36
C ASP A 187 -19.54 -21.17 -14.40
N SER A 188 -18.64 -21.96 -13.81
CA SER A 188 -18.97 -22.98 -12.80
C SER A 188 -19.18 -22.42 -11.39
N GLY A 189 -18.93 -21.13 -11.16
CA GLY A 189 -19.06 -20.47 -9.86
C GLY A 189 -17.95 -20.75 -8.85
N VAL A 190 -16.89 -21.47 -9.26
CA VAL A 190 -15.74 -21.78 -8.40
C VAL A 190 -14.88 -20.54 -8.16
N VAL A 191 -14.81 -19.65 -9.14
CA VAL A 191 -14.08 -18.37 -9.07
C VAL A 191 -15.05 -17.23 -9.30
N ARG A 192 -14.98 -16.17 -8.49
CA ARG A 192 -15.91 -15.03 -8.60
C ARG A 192 -15.38 -13.92 -9.50
N ALA A 193 -14.09 -13.64 -9.48
CA ALA A 193 -13.44 -12.64 -10.31
C ALA A 193 -12.11 -13.17 -10.89
N ILE A 194 -11.75 -12.71 -12.08
CA ILE A 194 -10.52 -13.13 -12.77
C ILE A 194 -9.75 -11.91 -13.27
N GLY A 195 -8.44 -12.05 -13.39
CA GLY A 195 -7.59 -10.97 -13.85
C GLY A 195 -6.15 -11.41 -14.13
N MET A 196 -5.26 -10.44 -14.32
CA MET A 196 -3.85 -10.71 -14.61
C MET A 196 -2.96 -9.68 -13.93
N CYS A 197 -1.77 -10.13 -13.54
CA CYS A 197 -0.71 -9.29 -13.01
C CYS A 197 0.40 -9.07 -14.06
N ASP A 198 0.99 -7.88 -14.05
CA ASP A 198 2.02 -7.42 -14.99
C ASP A 198 1.56 -7.40 -16.45
N VAL A 199 0.51 -6.62 -16.69
CA VAL A 199 -0.14 -6.44 -17.98
C VAL A 199 0.44 -5.20 -18.67
N ASP A 200 0.94 -5.38 -19.90
CA ASP A 200 1.31 -4.29 -20.79
C ASP A 200 0.16 -3.93 -21.74
N ASP A 201 0.36 -2.88 -22.54
CA ASP A 201 -0.65 -2.39 -23.48
C ASP A 201 -1.17 -3.47 -24.45
N ARG A 202 -0.27 -4.31 -24.93
CA ARG A 202 -0.63 -5.38 -25.87
C ARG A 202 -1.43 -6.47 -25.17
N LEU A 203 -1.03 -6.87 -23.98
CA LEU A 203 -1.77 -7.86 -23.19
C LEU A 203 -3.15 -7.34 -22.80
N LEU A 204 -3.31 -6.04 -22.51
CA LEU A 204 -4.62 -5.45 -22.28
C LEU A 204 -5.52 -5.59 -23.52
N ASP A 205 -5.02 -5.30 -24.72
CA ASP A 205 -5.78 -5.51 -25.96
C ASP A 205 -6.24 -6.96 -26.13
N GLU A 206 -5.32 -7.90 -25.88
CA GLU A 206 -5.62 -9.33 -25.99
C GLU A 206 -6.62 -9.80 -24.92
N LEU A 207 -6.57 -9.24 -23.70
CA LEU A 207 -7.50 -9.51 -22.60
C LEU A 207 -8.90 -8.96 -22.88
N LEU A 208 -9.01 -7.76 -23.46
CA LEU A 208 -10.27 -7.17 -23.87
C LEU A 208 -10.93 -7.89 -25.06
N GLY A 209 -10.15 -8.68 -25.80
CA GLY A 209 -10.66 -9.61 -26.82
C GLY A 209 -11.18 -10.95 -26.27
N LYS A 210 -11.07 -11.21 -24.97
CA LYS A 210 -11.55 -12.47 -24.35
C LYS A 210 -13.05 -12.44 -24.08
N ARG A 211 -13.64 -13.62 -23.88
CA ARG A 211 -15.09 -13.77 -23.64
C ARG A 211 -15.50 -13.11 -22.34
N ILE A 212 -14.70 -13.28 -21.30
CA ILE A 212 -14.84 -12.56 -20.03
C ILE A 212 -13.66 -11.59 -19.93
N TRP A 213 -13.96 -10.29 -19.86
CA TRP A 213 -12.96 -9.25 -19.63
C TRP A 213 -12.37 -9.36 -18.22
N PRO A 214 -11.13 -8.90 -17.99
CA PRO A 214 -10.56 -8.90 -16.65
C PRO A 214 -11.42 -8.05 -15.70
N HIS A 215 -11.66 -8.56 -14.50
CA HIS A 215 -12.22 -7.77 -13.40
C HIS A 215 -11.13 -6.90 -12.77
N VAL A 216 -9.90 -7.42 -12.78
CA VAL A 216 -8.75 -6.84 -12.09
C VAL A 216 -7.55 -6.88 -13.03
N VAL A 217 -6.81 -5.77 -13.06
CA VAL A 217 -5.43 -5.73 -13.55
C VAL A 217 -4.56 -5.26 -12.40
N GLN A 218 -3.47 -6.00 -12.14
CA GLN A 218 -2.54 -5.70 -11.05
C GLN A 218 -1.14 -5.40 -11.60
N ASN A 219 -0.66 -4.17 -11.44
CA ASN A 219 0.64 -3.74 -11.95
C ASN A 219 1.46 -3.07 -10.84
N TRP A 220 2.77 -2.92 -11.07
CA TRP A 220 3.61 -2.11 -10.20
C TRP A 220 3.09 -0.67 -10.25
N PHE A 221 2.87 -0.07 -9.09
CA PHE A 221 2.48 1.32 -8.99
C PHE A 221 3.07 1.94 -7.73
N ASP A 222 3.73 3.09 -7.84
CA ASP A 222 4.17 3.93 -6.73
C ASP A 222 4.41 5.38 -7.22
N PRO A 223 4.71 6.37 -6.35
CA PRO A 223 4.90 7.77 -6.76
C PRO A 223 5.91 8.00 -7.89
N TYR A 224 6.91 7.13 -8.07
CA TYR A 224 7.90 7.25 -9.16
C TYR A 224 7.61 6.31 -10.34
N HIS A 225 6.69 5.38 -10.20
CA HIS A 225 6.24 4.47 -11.24
C HIS A 225 4.72 4.45 -11.30
N GLN A 226 4.11 5.49 -11.87
CA GLN A 226 2.67 5.72 -11.78
C GLN A 226 1.86 5.06 -12.89
N ASP A 227 2.52 4.36 -13.83
CA ASP A 227 1.89 3.65 -14.96
C ASP A 227 0.85 4.49 -15.73
N LYS A 228 1.12 5.80 -15.91
CA LYS A 228 0.11 6.77 -16.39
C LYS A 228 -0.46 6.45 -17.76
N SER A 229 0.37 5.97 -18.69
CA SER A 229 -0.08 5.64 -20.04
C SER A 229 -1.07 4.47 -20.04
N PHE A 230 -0.73 3.40 -19.33
CA PHE A 230 -1.57 2.22 -19.23
C PHE A 230 -2.86 2.51 -18.46
N ARG A 231 -2.76 3.19 -17.32
CA ARG A 231 -3.93 3.60 -16.54
C ARG A 231 -4.92 4.45 -17.32
N ARG A 232 -4.45 5.38 -18.17
CA ARG A 232 -5.35 6.16 -19.05
C ARG A 232 -6.20 5.26 -19.95
N ARG A 233 -5.69 4.11 -20.37
CA ARG A 233 -6.45 3.15 -21.17
C ARG A 233 -7.49 2.41 -20.34
N ILE A 234 -7.14 2.03 -19.11
CA ILE A 234 -8.10 1.48 -18.14
C ILE A 234 -9.20 2.51 -17.83
N ASP A 235 -8.84 3.77 -17.63
CA ASP A 235 -9.78 4.86 -17.38
C ASP A 235 -10.70 5.09 -18.59
N GLY A 236 -10.15 5.08 -19.81
CA GLY A 236 -10.92 5.16 -21.06
C GLY A 236 -11.91 4.00 -21.20
N HIS A 237 -11.43 2.75 -21.02
CA HIS A 237 -12.28 1.56 -20.99
C HIS A 237 -13.39 1.68 -19.95
N ASN A 238 -13.06 2.10 -18.73
CA ASN A 238 -14.02 2.26 -17.64
C ASN A 238 -15.06 3.34 -17.91
N ALA A 239 -14.70 4.40 -18.65
CA ALA A 239 -15.62 5.45 -19.08
C ALA A 239 -16.54 4.98 -20.22
N GLU A 240 -16.02 4.20 -21.17
CA GLU A 240 -16.78 3.61 -22.28
C GLU A 240 -17.69 2.46 -21.82
N HIS A 241 -17.29 1.76 -20.75
CA HIS A 241 -17.97 0.57 -20.22
C HIS A 241 -18.20 0.68 -18.70
N PRO A 242 -19.06 1.61 -18.23
CA PRO A 242 -19.28 1.85 -16.80
C PRO A 242 -19.84 0.63 -16.04
N ASP A 243 -20.51 -0.29 -16.74
CA ASP A 243 -21.02 -1.54 -16.18
C ASP A 243 -20.01 -2.70 -16.24
N ARG A 244 -18.82 -2.50 -16.81
CA ARG A 244 -17.75 -3.50 -16.96
C ARG A 244 -16.38 -2.92 -16.63
N ARG A 245 -16.35 -2.18 -15.52
CA ARG A 245 -15.13 -1.50 -15.07
C ARG A 245 -14.09 -2.51 -14.59
N ILE A 246 -12.85 -2.24 -14.95
CA ILE A 246 -11.65 -2.93 -14.52
C ILE A 246 -11.09 -2.19 -13.30
N LEU A 247 -10.86 -2.93 -12.22
CA LEU A 247 -10.14 -2.44 -11.06
C LEU A 247 -8.63 -2.48 -11.34
N TYR A 248 -7.97 -1.34 -11.28
CA TYR A 248 -6.51 -1.27 -11.29
C TYR A 248 -5.98 -1.41 -9.84
N GLN A 249 -5.15 -2.42 -9.62
CA GLN A 249 -4.47 -2.67 -8.35
C GLN A 249 -2.98 -2.36 -8.47
N GLY A 250 -2.47 -1.54 -7.55
CA GLY A 250 -1.06 -1.19 -7.46
C GLY A 250 -0.34 -2.09 -6.48
N TYR A 251 0.47 -3.04 -6.95
CA TYR A 251 1.40 -3.75 -6.06
C TYR A 251 2.64 -2.88 -5.80
N SER A 252 3.29 -3.13 -4.67
CA SER A 252 4.46 -2.35 -4.23
C SER A 252 4.20 -0.85 -4.14
N THR A 253 2.99 -0.46 -3.73
CA THR A 253 2.56 0.94 -3.55
C THR A 253 3.52 1.75 -2.69
N LEU A 254 4.19 1.10 -1.74
CA LEU A 254 5.16 1.71 -0.83
C LEU A 254 6.62 1.53 -1.30
N GLY A 255 6.88 1.23 -2.58
CA GLY A 255 8.22 1.30 -3.18
C GLY A 255 9.13 0.07 -3.01
N THR A 256 8.61 -1.11 -2.66
CA THR A 256 9.47 -2.30 -2.45
C THR A 256 10.20 -2.79 -3.71
N GLN A 257 9.66 -2.52 -4.91
CA GLN A 257 10.32 -2.89 -6.18
C GLN A 257 11.65 -2.16 -6.42
N TRP A 258 11.83 -0.98 -5.84
CA TRP A 258 13.07 -0.22 -5.97
C TRP A 258 14.25 -0.99 -5.36
N HIS A 259 14.01 -1.64 -4.22
CA HIS A 259 15.00 -2.51 -3.59
C HIS A 259 15.15 -3.86 -4.32
N HIS A 260 14.03 -4.52 -4.68
CA HIS A 260 14.07 -5.88 -5.22
C HIS A 260 14.51 -6.01 -6.69
N HIS A 261 14.27 -4.98 -7.51
CA HIS A 261 14.47 -5.07 -8.97
C HIS A 261 15.21 -3.89 -9.58
N ARG A 262 15.47 -2.84 -8.79
CA ARG A 262 16.20 -1.66 -9.25
C ARG A 262 17.40 -1.38 -8.38
N ASP A 263 17.89 -2.34 -7.59
CA ASP A 263 19.14 -2.25 -6.83
C ASP A 263 19.32 -0.92 -6.05
N TYR A 264 18.22 -0.29 -5.61
CA TYR A 264 18.34 0.86 -4.72
C TYR A 264 18.72 0.34 -3.33
N PRO A 265 19.73 0.93 -2.67
CA PRO A 265 20.10 0.52 -1.32
C PRO A 265 18.95 0.79 -0.33
N ASP A 266 18.31 1.95 -0.48
CA ASP A 266 17.20 2.41 0.35
C ASP A 266 15.90 2.53 -0.46
N ASN A 267 14.75 2.46 0.20
CA ASN A 267 13.46 2.66 -0.46
C ASN A 267 13.25 4.14 -0.79
N PRO A 268 13.26 4.55 -2.07
CA PRO A 268 13.18 5.96 -2.42
C PRO A 268 11.80 6.57 -2.12
N VAL A 269 10.73 5.77 -2.12
CA VAL A 269 9.37 6.26 -1.85
C VAL A 269 9.22 6.63 -0.38
N LEU A 270 9.66 5.74 0.52
CA LEU A 270 9.50 5.97 1.96
C LEU A 270 10.45 7.04 2.53
N ASN A 271 11.54 7.33 1.81
CA ASN A 271 12.56 8.30 2.21
C ASN A 271 12.52 9.60 1.39
N ASP A 272 11.48 9.82 0.58
CA ASP A 272 11.38 11.04 -0.23
C ASP A 272 11.09 12.26 0.66
N PRO A 273 11.87 13.36 0.55
CA PRO A 273 11.68 14.55 1.37
C PRO A 273 10.39 15.31 1.04
N THR A 274 9.90 15.24 -0.20
CA THR A 274 8.64 15.87 -0.62
C THR A 274 7.46 15.16 0.04
N LEU A 275 7.42 13.83 -0.05
CA LEU A 275 6.39 13.01 0.61
C LEU A 275 6.45 13.15 2.14
N SER A 276 7.65 13.25 2.72
CA SER A 276 7.84 13.50 4.15
C SER A 276 7.30 14.87 4.59
N SER A 277 7.52 15.91 3.77
CA SER A 277 7.00 17.25 4.00
C SER A 277 5.47 17.27 3.97
N ILE A 278 4.86 16.65 2.95
CA ILE A 278 3.41 16.49 2.82
C ILE A 278 2.85 15.74 4.04
N ALA A 279 3.45 14.61 4.41
CA ALA A 279 3.02 13.82 5.56
C ALA A 279 3.04 14.63 6.86
N SER A 280 4.11 15.39 7.08
CA SER A 280 4.26 16.28 8.24
C SER A 280 3.20 17.37 8.28
N GLY A 281 2.80 17.92 7.13
CA GLY A 281 1.74 18.92 7.01
C GLY A 281 0.37 18.43 7.48
N HIS A 282 0.09 17.12 7.35
CA HIS A 282 -1.17 16.49 7.76
C HIS A 282 -1.09 15.78 9.11
N GLY A 283 0.07 15.75 9.77
CA GLY A 283 0.27 14.89 10.95
C GLY A 283 0.18 13.40 10.64
N ALA A 284 0.47 13.03 9.39
CA ALA A 284 0.40 11.68 8.86
C ALA A 284 1.79 11.08 8.64
N THR A 285 1.83 9.82 8.23
CA THR A 285 3.05 9.12 7.80
C THR A 285 3.16 9.10 6.27
N VAL A 286 4.38 8.91 5.75
CA VAL A 286 4.61 8.76 4.29
C VAL A 286 3.76 7.63 3.68
N PRO A 287 3.66 6.42 4.29
CA PRO A 287 2.74 5.39 3.81
C PRO A 287 1.29 5.85 3.67
N GLN A 288 0.77 6.60 4.65
CA GLN A 288 -0.61 7.09 4.61
C GLN A 288 -0.83 8.09 3.46
N VAL A 289 0.12 9.01 3.24
CA VAL A 289 0.09 9.93 2.09
C VAL A 289 0.05 9.17 0.77
N VAL A 290 0.92 8.16 0.61
CA VAL A 290 1.00 7.38 -0.62
C VAL A 290 -0.25 6.53 -0.86
N ILE A 291 -0.80 5.91 0.18
CA ILE A 291 -2.05 5.13 0.11
C ILE A 291 -3.22 6.05 -0.28
N GLN A 292 -3.34 7.22 0.35
CA GLN A 292 -4.40 8.15 0.04
C GLN A 292 -4.29 8.71 -1.40
N TRP A 293 -3.08 9.07 -1.82
CA TRP A 293 -2.82 9.50 -3.19
C TRP A 293 -3.18 8.40 -4.20
N ALA A 294 -2.76 7.15 -3.97
CA ALA A 294 -3.07 6.03 -4.84
C ALA A 294 -4.60 5.83 -4.98
N THR A 295 -5.30 5.76 -3.85
CA THR A 295 -6.75 5.52 -3.83
C THR A 295 -7.57 6.67 -4.42
N ARG A 296 -7.19 7.93 -4.17
CA ARG A 296 -7.77 9.10 -4.85
C ARG A 296 -7.49 9.12 -6.35
N SER A 297 -6.38 8.53 -6.76
CA SER A 297 -6.04 8.33 -8.17
C SER A 297 -6.73 7.12 -8.79
N GLY A 298 -7.67 6.46 -8.08
CA GLY A 298 -8.40 5.30 -8.58
C GLY A 298 -7.62 3.98 -8.55
N VAL A 299 -6.49 3.92 -7.84
CA VAL A 299 -5.67 2.71 -7.68
C VAL A 299 -5.92 2.09 -6.32
N MET A 300 -6.25 0.79 -6.31
CA MET A 300 -6.27 0.03 -5.07
C MET A 300 -4.84 -0.22 -4.58
N ALA A 301 -4.55 0.10 -3.32
CA ALA A 301 -3.24 -0.08 -2.69
C ALA A 301 -3.11 -1.45 -2.01
N LEU A 302 -1.94 -2.08 -2.13
CA LEU A 302 -1.65 -3.40 -1.55
C LEU A 302 -0.39 -3.40 -0.68
N PRO A 303 -0.33 -2.60 0.41
CA PRO A 303 0.82 -2.62 1.30
C PRO A 303 0.95 -3.97 2.01
N ALA A 304 2.17 -4.51 2.04
CA ALA A 304 2.52 -5.65 2.90
C ALA A 304 3.12 -5.13 4.20
N SER A 305 2.77 -5.74 5.33
CA SER A 305 3.37 -5.42 6.63
C SER A 305 3.30 -6.61 7.58
N THR A 306 4.39 -6.84 8.31
CA THR A 306 4.48 -7.76 9.45
C THR A 306 4.29 -7.07 10.80
N SER A 307 4.17 -5.74 10.82
CA SER A 307 3.92 -4.94 12.03
C SER A 307 2.44 -4.58 12.13
N ALA A 308 1.81 -4.92 13.26
CA ALA A 308 0.43 -4.57 13.56
C ALA A 308 0.21 -3.05 13.61
N GLU A 309 1.19 -2.30 14.14
CA GLU A 309 1.16 -0.84 14.18
C GLU A 309 1.13 -0.24 12.76
N HIS A 310 1.99 -0.73 11.86
CA HIS A 310 1.99 -0.30 10.46
C HIS A 310 0.70 -0.72 9.74
N GLN A 311 0.13 -1.89 10.06
CA GLN A 311 -1.16 -2.33 9.49
C GLN A 311 -2.28 -1.36 9.91
N ALA A 312 -2.38 -1.02 11.19
CA ALA A 312 -3.33 -0.05 11.69
C ALA A 312 -3.13 1.34 11.07
N SER A 313 -1.89 1.84 11.05
CA SER A 313 -1.54 3.12 10.42
C SER A 313 -1.91 3.15 8.92
N ASN A 314 -1.64 2.08 8.18
CA ASN A 314 -1.99 1.99 6.76
C ASN A 314 -3.51 2.00 6.54
N LEU A 315 -4.28 1.30 7.39
CA LEU A 315 -5.73 1.30 7.27
C LEU A 315 -6.33 2.67 7.61
N ASP A 316 -5.72 3.39 8.55
CA ASP A 316 -6.09 4.76 8.94
C ASP A 316 -5.51 5.84 8.00
N SER A 317 -5.45 5.60 6.69
CA SER A 317 -4.92 6.58 5.72
C SER A 317 -5.93 7.65 5.27
N PHE A 318 -7.14 7.66 5.84
CA PHE A 318 -8.29 8.41 5.32
C PHE A 318 -8.82 9.49 6.28
N HIS A 319 -8.17 9.72 7.43
CA HIS A 319 -8.55 10.73 8.40
C HIS A 319 -8.14 12.17 7.99
N PHE A 320 -7.33 12.33 6.94
CA PHE A 320 -6.94 13.62 6.35
C PHE A 320 -7.30 13.66 4.86
N ALA A 321 -7.08 14.79 4.18
CA ALA A 321 -7.28 14.88 2.75
C ALA A 321 -6.14 15.69 2.11
N LEU A 322 -5.43 15.09 1.16
CA LEU A 322 -4.46 15.77 0.32
C LEU A 322 -5.15 16.91 -0.44
N SER A 323 -4.50 18.05 -0.56
CA SER A 323 -4.92 19.13 -1.44
C SER A 323 -4.70 18.76 -2.91
N ASP A 324 -5.31 19.51 -3.83
CA ASP A 324 -5.08 19.32 -5.26
C ASP A 324 -3.63 19.64 -5.65
N GLU A 325 -2.98 20.59 -4.96
CA GLU A 325 -1.56 20.93 -5.15
C GLU A 325 -0.65 19.79 -4.70
N GLU A 326 -0.95 19.13 -3.57
CA GLU A 326 -0.20 17.96 -3.10
C GLU A 326 -0.40 16.77 -4.05
N MET A 327 -1.63 16.54 -4.52
CA MET A 327 -1.91 15.52 -5.53
C MET A 327 -1.09 15.79 -6.80
N GLU A 328 -1.05 17.03 -7.30
CA GLU A 328 -0.27 17.39 -8.49
C GLU A 328 1.24 17.28 -8.26
N THR A 329 1.70 17.63 -7.06
CA THR A 329 3.10 17.45 -6.65
C THR A 329 3.51 15.98 -6.74
N ILE A 330 2.72 15.08 -6.16
CA ILE A 330 2.99 13.63 -6.22
C ILE A 330 2.86 13.13 -7.66
N ASN A 331 1.86 13.58 -8.42
CA ASN A 331 1.73 13.24 -9.85
C ASN A 331 2.98 13.66 -10.64
N GLY A 332 3.63 14.77 -10.29
CA GLY A 332 4.85 15.26 -10.93
C GLY A 332 6.10 14.40 -10.72
N MET A 333 6.06 13.44 -9.78
CA MET A 333 7.19 12.55 -9.45
C MET A 333 7.37 11.39 -10.44
N ASP A 334 6.37 11.09 -11.29
CA ASP A 334 6.41 9.96 -12.21
C ASP A 334 7.67 9.93 -13.10
N GLY A 335 8.37 8.79 -13.11
CA GLY A 335 9.60 8.61 -13.88
C GLY A 335 10.80 9.42 -13.37
N ARG A 336 10.71 10.03 -12.19
CA ARG A 336 11.76 10.86 -11.59
C ARG A 336 12.18 10.34 -10.19
N PRO A 337 12.57 9.06 -10.06
CA PRO A 337 13.16 8.59 -8.81
C PRO A 337 14.43 9.40 -8.50
N PRO A 338 14.78 9.55 -7.22
CA PRO A 338 16.03 10.20 -6.82
C PRO A 338 17.22 9.49 -7.50
N PRO A 339 18.27 10.23 -7.90
CA PRO A 339 19.41 9.62 -8.55
C PRO A 339 20.03 8.58 -7.62
N ARG A 340 20.40 7.44 -8.19
CA ARG A 340 21.30 6.49 -7.52
C ARG A 340 22.60 7.21 -7.16
N ARG A 341 23.06 7.08 -5.93
CA ARG A 341 24.31 7.68 -5.47
C ARG A 341 25.48 6.99 -6.18
N PRO A 342 26.59 7.69 -6.47
CA PRO A 342 27.80 7.06 -6.99
C PRO A 342 28.24 5.91 -6.05
N GLY A 343 28.29 4.67 -6.55
CA GLY A 343 28.56 3.46 -5.76
C GLY A 343 27.39 2.47 -5.67
N ASP A 344 26.17 2.87 -6.04
CA ASP A 344 24.96 2.02 -6.04
C ASP A 344 24.96 0.93 -7.15
N ASP A 345 25.92 0.98 -8.07
CA ASP A 345 26.21 -0.03 -9.10
C ASP A 345 27.11 -1.17 -8.59
N ALA A 346 27.61 -1.07 -7.35
CA ALA A 346 28.35 -2.15 -6.69
C ALA A 346 27.39 -3.07 -5.93
N ARG A 347 27.16 -4.26 -6.48
CA ARG A 347 26.41 -5.37 -5.84
C ARG A 347 26.63 -5.44 -4.32
N GLY A 348 25.60 -5.12 -3.55
CA GLY A 348 25.41 -5.58 -2.17
C GLY A 348 26.47 -5.19 -1.14
N GLY A 349 27.12 -4.04 -1.27
CA GLY A 349 27.92 -3.46 -0.19
C GLY A 349 27.06 -2.52 0.67
N ARG A 350 27.17 -2.57 2.01
CA ARG A 350 26.68 -1.47 2.87
C ARG A 350 27.28 -0.17 2.32
N ASN A 351 26.49 0.88 2.22
CA ASN A 351 26.98 2.20 1.82
C ASN A 351 28.15 2.56 2.76
N GLU A 352 29.34 2.82 2.22
CA GLU A 352 30.56 3.06 3.02
C GLU A 352 30.45 4.29 3.93
N ASN A 353 29.45 5.14 3.69
CA ASN A 353 29.14 6.31 4.50
C ASN A 353 27.95 6.12 5.44
N GLU A 354 27.26 4.98 5.36
CA GLU A 354 26.17 4.63 6.26
C GLU A 354 26.72 4.16 7.60
N VAL A 355 26.15 4.73 8.66
CA VAL A 355 26.54 4.44 10.03
C VAL A 355 25.32 3.99 10.80
N SER A 356 25.39 2.78 11.35
CA SER A 356 24.46 2.31 12.37
C SER A 356 24.75 3.04 13.68
N LEU A 357 23.82 3.86 14.13
CA LEU A 357 23.90 4.60 15.38
C LEU A 357 23.09 3.90 16.46
N LYS A 358 23.67 3.87 17.65
CA LYS A 358 22.99 3.43 18.87
C LYS A 358 23.18 4.49 19.93
N PHE A 359 22.11 5.21 20.24
CA PHE A 359 22.06 6.12 21.36
C PHE A 359 21.54 5.38 22.58
N VAL A 360 22.25 5.50 23.70
CA VAL A 360 21.84 4.91 24.99
C VAL A 360 21.56 6.05 25.95
N ASN A 361 20.35 6.08 26.51
CA ASN A 361 20.01 7.06 27.53
C ASN A 361 20.77 6.76 28.84
N ARG A 362 21.75 7.58 29.21
CA ARG A 362 22.42 7.56 30.53
C ARG A 362 22.04 8.75 31.39
N ALA A 363 21.24 9.69 30.87
CA ALA A 363 20.70 10.80 31.63
C ALA A 363 19.72 10.30 32.70
N SER A 364 19.44 11.15 33.69
CA SER A 364 18.55 10.81 34.82
C SER A 364 17.07 10.74 34.45
N GLY A 365 16.68 11.31 33.30
CA GLY A 365 15.29 11.45 32.86
C GLY A 365 15.07 11.06 31.39
N ALA A 366 13.93 11.49 30.84
CA ALA A 366 13.63 11.27 29.43
C ALA A 366 14.53 12.14 28.55
N VAL A 367 14.80 11.66 27.33
CA VAL A 367 15.63 12.34 26.34
C VAL A 367 14.89 12.43 25.03
N ARG A 368 14.87 13.60 24.41
CA ARG A 368 14.42 13.83 23.04
C ARG A 368 15.64 13.90 22.12
N VAL A 369 15.55 13.25 20.96
CA VAL A 369 16.66 13.19 19.99
C VAL A 369 16.23 13.92 18.72
N TYR A 370 17.05 14.88 18.29
CA TYR A 370 16.82 15.66 17.08
C TYR A 370 17.99 15.51 16.13
N TRP A 371 17.70 15.38 14.84
CA TRP A 371 18.67 15.56 13.78
C TRP A 371 18.78 17.05 13.42
N VAL A 372 20.01 17.51 13.19
CA VAL A 372 20.32 18.89 12.85
C VAL A 372 20.85 18.96 11.41
N PRO A 373 20.25 19.79 10.54
CA PRO A 373 20.75 20.00 9.18
C PRO A 373 22.20 20.52 9.17
N PRO A 374 23.04 20.06 8.23
CA PRO A 374 24.45 20.46 8.15
C PRO A 374 24.67 21.95 7.87
N GLU A 375 23.70 22.63 7.25
CA GLU A 375 23.81 24.04 6.81
C GLU A 375 23.35 25.06 7.87
N GLY A 376 22.98 24.63 9.07
CA GLY A 376 22.77 25.53 10.24
C GLY A 376 21.53 26.43 10.22
N ASP A 377 20.92 26.68 9.06
CA ASP A 377 19.75 27.56 8.88
C ASP A 377 18.39 26.81 8.84
N GLY A 378 18.38 25.50 9.10
CA GLY A 378 17.15 24.69 9.08
C GLY A 378 16.66 24.27 10.47
N ASP A 379 15.33 24.18 10.64
CA ASP A 379 14.71 23.65 11.85
C ASP A 379 15.18 22.22 12.13
N ARG A 380 15.54 21.95 13.39
CA ARG A 380 15.90 20.60 13.86
C ARG A 380 14.69 19.66 13.77
N VAL A 381 14.92 18.42 13.34
CA VAL A 381 13.86 17.42 13.14
C VAL A 381 13.90 16.40 14.27
N ARG A 382 12.79 16.19 14.99
CA ARG A 382 12.71 15.17 16.04
C ARG A 382 12.74 13.78 15.41
N VAL A 383 13.76 12.98 15.73
CA VAL A 383 13.97 11.63 15.18
C VAL A 383 13.68 10.52 16.18
N GLY A 384 13.46 10.86 17.45
CA GLY A 384 13.07 9.88 18.45
C GLY A 384 13.05 10.44 19.87
N GLY A 385 12.90 9.53 20.83
CA GLY A 385 13.02 9.81 22.25
C GLY A 385 13.18 8.54 23.08
N MET A 386 13.68 8.69 24.29
CA MET A 386 13.93 7.64 25.26
C MET A 386 13.33 8.06 26.60
N VAL A 387 12.56 7.19 27.25
CA VAL A 387 11.70 7.57 28.39
C VAL A 387 12.43 7.39 29.72
N LYS A 388 13.30 6.39 29.82
CA LYS A 388 14.02 6.06 31.07
C LYS A 388 15.52 5.80 30.83
N PRO A 389 16.35 5.89 31.88
CA PRO A 389 17.75 5.50 31.80
C PRO A 389 17.89 4.03 31.34
N GLY A 390 18.80 3.77 30.41
CA GLY A 390 19.05 2.47 29.80
C GLY A 390 18.27 2.20 28.51
N ASP A 391 17.29 3.04 28.16
CA ASP A 391 16.62 2.95 26.86
C ASP A 391 17.62 3.17 25.71
N VAL A 392 17.32 2.53 24.58
CA VAL A 392 18.17 2.55 23.39
C VAL A 392 17.38 3.05 22.21
N LEU A 393 17.90 4.05 21.51
CA LEU A 393 17.43 4.45 20.19
C LEU A 393 18.46 4.03 19.14
N SER A 394 18.05 3.12 18.25
CA SER A 394 18.86 2.70 17.11
C SER A 394 18.34 3.34 15.82
N LEU A 395 19.23 3.93 15.04
CA LEU A 395 18.89 4.55 13.76
C LEU A 395 20.07 4.51 12.80
N THR A 396 19.77 4.59 11.51
CA THR A 396 20.78 4.66 10.46
C THR A 396 21.00 6.12 10.07
N SER A 397 22.25 6.54 9.90
CA SER A 397 22.62 7.90 9.51
C SER A 397 23.86 7.92 8.61
N TYR A 398 24.37 9.09 8.25
CA TYR A 398 25.56 9.25 7.41
C TYR A 398 26.60 10.16 8.06
N HIS A 399 27.87 10.03 7.66
CA HIS A 399 28.95 10.89 8.15
C HIS A 399 28.64 12.38 7.97
N GLY A 400 28.98 13.18 8.98
CA GLY A 400 28.71 14.63 9.01
C GLY A 400 27.32 15.01 9.50
N HIS A 401 26.38 14.05 9.61
CA HIS A 401 25.11 14.31 10.29
C HIS A 401 25.36 14.64 11.76
N ALA A 402 24.55 15.54 12.32
CA ALA A 402 24.60 15.91 13.71
C ALA A 402 23.27 15.64 14.40
N PHE A 403 23.36 15.23 15.65
CA PHE A 403 22.22 14.99 16.52
C PHE A 403 22.37 15.82 17.79
N VAL A 404 21.27 16.37 18.27
CA VAL A 404 21.19 17.10 19.53
C VAL A 404 20.23 16.35 20.45
N PHE A 405 20.62 16.24 21.71
CA PHE A 405 19.85 15.59 22.75
C PHE A 405 19.35 16.64 23.73
N GLU A 406 18.06 16.58 24.05
CA GLU A 406 17.43 17.47 25.01
C GLU A 406 16.74 16.67 26.10
N ASP A 407 16.58 17.26 27.27
CA ASP A 407 15.69 16.70 28.28
C ASP A 407 14.24 16.62 27.76
N GLY A 408 13.54 15.58 28.21
CA GLY A 408 12.12 15.41 28.02
C GLY A 408 11.42 15.51 29.37
N ASP A 409 10.32 16.26 29.42
CA ASP A 409 9.43 16.19 30.58
C ASP A 409 8.85 14.78 30.66
N GLY A 410 8.89 14.18 31.85
CA GLY A 410 8.41 12.82 32.14
C GLY A 410 6.90 12.60 32.00
N GLY A 411 6.21 13.41 31.18
CA GLY A 411 4.79 13.29 30.88
C GLY A 411 4.55 12.57 29.56
N GLY A 412 3.97 11.37 29.61
CA GLY A 412 3.39 10.73 28.43
C GLY A 412 2.26 11.60 27.88
N GLY A 413 2.47 12.22 26.74
CA GLY A 413 1.47 13.02 26.04
C GLY A 413 1.87 13.27 24.60
N GLY A 414 1.16 12.64 23.67
CA GLY A 414 1.16 13.03 22.27
C GLY A 414 0.61 14.45 22.14
N GLY A 415 1.46 15.38 21.75
CA GLY A 415 1.10 16.77 21.53
C GLY A 415 2.06 17.37 20.51
N GLY A 416 1.61 17.51 19.27
CA GLY A 416 2.27 18.34 18.27
C GLY A 416 2.10 19.81 18.65
N GLY A 417 3.04 20.34 19.42
CA GLY A 417 3.15 21.76 19.71
C GLY A 417 4.18 22.41 18.79
N ARG A 418 3.73 23.38 17.97
CA ARG A 418 4.61 24.42 17.41
C ARG A 418 4.85 25.47 18.51
N GLY A 419 6.12 25.71 18.85
CA GLY A 419 6.54 26.87 19.67
C GLY A 419 7.21 26.52 21.00
N ASP A 420 8.52 26.77 21.06
CA ASP A 420 9.28 27.36 22.18
C ASP A 420 9.28 26.70 23.58
N ASP A 421 9.30 25.37 23.67
CA ASP A 421 9.86 24.70 24.86
C ASP A 421 11.15 23.98 24.46
N ALA A 422 12.21 24.77 24.26
CA ALA A 422 13.56 24.26 24.07
C ALA A 422 13.98 23.57 25.38
N GLY A 423 13.94 22.23 25.38
CA GLY A 423 14.45 21.45 26.50
C GLY A 423 15.92 21.76 26.72
N LYS A 424 16.38 21.57 27.96
CA LYS A 424 17.79 21.70 28.31
C LYS A 424 18.62 20.78 27.41
N MET A 425 19.56 21.36 26.66
CA MET A 425 20.46 20.59 25.80
C MET A 425 21.40 19.74 26.68
N LEU A 426 21.36 18.43 26.47
CA LEU A 426 22.15 17.45 27.22
C LEU A 426 23.46 17.12 26.50
N GLY A 427 23.47 17.19 25.16
CA GLY A 427 24.61 16.76 24.36
C GLY A 427 24.41 16.94 22.86
N ARG A 428 25.52 16.78 22.13
CA ARG A 428 25.55 16.71 20.66
C ARG A 428 26.41 15.54 20.22
N HIS A 429 25.95 14.80 19.22
CA HIS A 429 26.74 13.78 18.53
C HIS A 429 26.90 14.13 17.06
N VAL A 430 28.13 14.11 16.55
CA VAL A 430 28.41 14.22 15.12
C VAL A 430 28.88 12.86 14.63
N VAL A 431 28.28 12.37 13.56
CA VAL A 431 28.62 11.08 12.97
C VAL A 431 29.98 11.19 12.29
N ASP A 432 31.03 10.70 12.94
CA ASP A 432 32.41 10.84 12.48
C ASP A 432 32.85 9.62 11.67
N ARG A 433 33.44 9.86 10.50
CA ARG A 433 34.01 8.81 9.64
C ARG A 433 35.12 8.02 10.32
N SER A 434 35.89 8.63 11.22
CA SER A 434 36.99 7.96 11.94
C SER A 434 36.51 6.85 12.88
N LEU A 435 35.23 6.88 13.30
CA LEU A 435 34.65 5.93 14.26
C LEU A 435 34.05 4.68 13.58
N GLY A 436 34.09 4.60 12.25
CA GLY A 436 33.59 3.45 11.50
C GLY A 436 32.06 3.45 11.30
N SER A 437 31.56 2.32 10.79
CA SER A 437 30.17 2.12 10.34
C SER A 437 29.19 1.73 11.45
N GLU A 438 29.66 1.56 12.69
CA GLU A 438 28.83 1.35 13.88
C GLU A 438 29.31 2.29 14.97
N GLN A 439 28.45 3.20 15.44
CA GLN A 439 28.79 4.15 16.49
C GLN A 439 27.77 4.06 17.62
N ASN A 440 28.29 3.83 18.82
CA ASN A 440 27.52 3.86 20.05
C ASN A 440 27.82 5.17 20.78
N HIS A 441 26.78 5.85 21.24
CA HIS A 441 26.93 7.08 22.00
C HIS A 441 26.01 7.06 23.23
N ASP A 442 26.63 7.17 24.40
CA ASP A 442 25.95 7.25 25.67
C ASP A 442 25.59 8.72 25.92
N ILE A 443 24.29 9.00 26.03
CA ILE A 443 23.77 10.35 26.28
C ILE A 443 23.77 10.57 27.79
N GLU A 444 24.77 11.30 28.26
CA GLU A 444 24.88 11.78 29.64
C GLU A 444 24.42 13.25 29.71
N ASP A 445 23.98 13.72 30.87
CA ASP A 445 23.75 15.16 31.06
C ASP A 445 25.10 15.86 31.14
N ARG A 446 25.53 16.48 30.03
CA ARG A 446 26.78 17.25 29.93
C ARG A 446 26.51 18.75 29.76
N SER A 447 25.37 19.23 30.23
CA SER A 447 24.99 20.63 30.07
C SER A 447 25.96 21.65 30.67
N GLU A 448 26.82 21.24 31.59
CA GLU A 448 27.86 22.11 32.17
C GLU A 448 29.12 22.22 31.29
N GLU A 449 29.23 21.37 30.25
CA GLU A 449 30.37 21.30 29.32
C GLU A 449 30.05 21.88 27.91
N LEU A 450 28.78 22.20 27.66
CA LEU A 450 28.23 22.74 26.40
C LEU A 450 27.96 24.24 26.54
#